data_AF-T1BP36-F1
#
_entry.id   AF-T1BP36-F1
#
_cell.length_a   1.000
_cell.length_b   1.000
_cell.length_c   1.000
_cell.angle_alpha   90.00
_cell.angle_beta   90.00
_cell.angle_gamma   90.00
#
_symmetry.space_group_name_H-M   'P 1'
#
loop_
_entity.id
_entity.type
_entity.pdbx_description
1 polymer ?
#
loop_
_entity_poly.entity_id
_entity_poly.type
_entity_poly.pdbx_seq_one_letter_code
_entity_poly.pdbx_strand_id
1 'polypeptide(L)'
;MNPPGRVPADRPIVWVNCAVSLDGRLAFAGGARARLSGAEDLARVQRMRADADAILVGAGTVVADDPSLRVKWDLVGRAPGRDPLRVVLDPHGRIPAGARVFDRTVPTLVATSAEGRGRMSAGVETVVAGEGSIDLDRLFAALRDRGV
;
A
#
# COMPACT_ATOMS: atom_id res chain seq x y z
N MET A 1 -7.81 16.15 -12.82
CA MET A 1 -8.35 15.27 -11.76
C MET A 1 -9.40 16.11 -11.05
N ASN A 2 -10.68 15.72 -11.07
CA ASN A 2 -11.70 16.48 -10.33
C ASN A 2 -11.38 16.39 -8.84
N PRO A 3 -11.49 17.48 -8.07
CA PRO A 3 -11.32 17.40 -6.63
C PRO A 3 -12.38 16.43 -6.08
N PRO A 4 -12.03 15.53 -5.15
CA PRO A 4 -13.03 14.71 -4.49
C PRO A 4 -14.08 15.63 -3.87
N GLY A 5 -15.35 15.23 -3.92
CA GLY A 5 -16.40 15.85 -3.10
C GLY A 5 -15.93 15.93 -1.64
N ARG A 6 -16.44 16.92 -0.88
CA ARG A 6 -15.96 17.31 0.45
C ARG A 6 -15.42 16.12 1.27
N VAL A 7 -14.10 16.04 1.36
CA VAL A 7 -13.41 15.00 2.12
C VAL A 7 -13.76 15.20 3.59
N PRO A 8 -14.23 14.17 4.29
CA PRO A 8 -14.42 14.25 5.73
C PRO A 8 -13.08 14.61 6.39
N ALA A 9 -13.04 15.67 7.21
CA ALA A 9 -11.80 16.13 7.86
C ALA A 9 -11.21 15.09 8.84
N ASP A 10 -11.98 14.03 9.10
CA ASP A 10 -11.69 12.93 9.99
C ASP A 10 -11.24 11.66 9.26
N ARG A 11 -10.62 11.75 8.08
CA ARG A 11 -9.83 10.65 7.46
C ARG A 11 -8.93 11.12 6.30
N PRO A 12 -7.90 10.33 5.93
CA PRO A 12 -7.08 10.61 4.76
C PRO A 12 -7.90 10.60 3.47
N ILE A 13 -7.41 11.31 2.44
CA ILE A 13 -7.93 11.18 1.07
C ILE A 13 -7.43 9.85 0.50
N VAL A 14 -8.35 9.02 0.03
CA VAL A 14 -8.00 7.70 -0.53
C VAL A 14 -8.14 7.73 -2.05
N TRP A 15 -7.05 7.40 -2.74
CA TRP A 15 -7.06 7.09 -4.17
C TRP A 15 -6.95 5.59 -4.38
N VAL A 16 -7.89 5.03 -5.12
CA VAL A 16 -7.84 3.63 -5.56
C VAL A 16 -7.35 3.60 -7.00
N ASN A 17 -6.24 2.88 -7.24
CA ASN A 17 -5.69 2.68 -8.57
C ASN A 17 -5.64 1.17 -8.89
N CYS A 18 -6.20 0.79 -10.04
CA CYS A 18 -6.13 -0.55 -10.58
C CYS A 18 -5.80 -0.52 -12.08
N ALA A 19 -5.06 -1.52 -12.54
CA ALA A 19 -4.92 -1.81 -13.96
C ALA A 19 -5.74 -3.07 -14.25
N VAL A 20 -6.63 -3.01 -15.23
CA VAL A 20 -7.55 -4.09 -15.60
C VAL A 20 -7.39 -4.42 -17.08
N SER A 21 -7.59 -5.69 -17.44
CA SER A 21 -7.78 -6.09 -18.83
C SER A 21 -9.13 -5.58 -19.37
N LEU A 22 -9.33 -5.65 -20.69
CA LEU A 22 -10.56 -5.22 -21.35
C LEU A 22 -11.81 -5.93 -20.83
N ASP A 23 -11.67 -7.19 -20.42
CA ASP A 23 -12.72 -8.01 -19.82
C ASP A 23 -12.79 -7.91 -18.28
N GLY A 24 -12.10 -6.92 -17.68
CA GLY A 24 -12.24 -6.57 -16.27
C GLY A 24 -11.44 -7.44 -15.29
N ARG A 25 -10.38 -8.12 -15.74
CA ARG A 25 -9.54 -8.98 -14.90
C ARG A 25 -8.28 -8.26 -14.43
N LEU A 26 -7.86 -8.56 -13.20
CA LEU A 26 -6.65 -8.01 -12.57
C LEU A 26 -5.42 -8.91 -12.74
N ALA A 27 -5.62 -10.20 -13.00
CA ALA A 27 -4.57 -11.21 -13.11
C ALA A 27 -4.99 -12.34 -14.06
N PHE A 28 -4.04 -13.15 -14.50
CA PHE A 28 -4.34 -14.38 -15.21
C PHE A 28 -4.96 -15.44 -14.28
N ALA A 29 -5.59 -16.45 -14.87
CA ALA A 29 -6.03 -17.63 -14.11
C ALA A 29 -4.87 -18.23 -13.31
N GLY A 30 -5.14 -18.62 -12.06
CA GLY A 30 -4.11 -19.11 -11.15
C GLY A 30 -3.28 -18.02 -10.46
N GLY A 31 -3.65 -16.74 -10.60
CA GLY A 31 -3.00 -15.63 -9.87
C GLY A 31 -1.66 -15.18 -10.47
N ALA A 32 -1.29 -15.69 -11.65
CA ALA A 32 -0.10 -15.24 -12.34
C ALA A 32 -0.24 -13.76 -12.77
N ARG A 33 0.83 -13.00 -12.56
CA ARG A 33 0.89 -11.57 -12.84
C ARG A 33 0.63 -11.28 -14.32
N ALA A 34 -0.35 -10.45 -14.60
CA ALA A 34 -0.61 -9.95 -15.94
C ALA A 34 0.12 -8.61 -16.17
N ARG A 35 0.79 -8.46 -17.31
CA ARG A 35 1.35 -7.16 -17.72
C ARG A 35 0.27 -6.33 -18.41
N LEU A 36 -0.58 -5.72 -17.59
CA LEU A 36 -1.73 -4.92 -18.04
C LEU A 36 -1.33 -3.48 -18.42
N SER A 37 -0.37 -2.91 -17.69
CA SER A 37 0.05 -1.51 -17.84
C SER A 37 1.12 -1.32 -18.91
N GLY A 38 0.96 -0.27 -19.73
CA GLY A 38 2.00 0.28 -20.60
C GLY A 38 2.93 1.28 -19.90
N ALA A 39 3.91 1.84 -20.62
CA ALA A 39 4.88 2.77 -20.06
C ALA A 39 4.25 4.07 -19.52
N GLU A 40 3.27 4.62 -20.24
CA GLU A 40 2.55 5.84 -19.81
C GLU A 40 1.75 5.61 -18.52
N ASP A 41 1.08 4.46 -18.42
CA ASP A 41 0.33 4.05 -17.23
C ASP A 41 1.25 3.89 -16.01
N LEU A 42 2.41 3.25 -16.20
CA LEU A 42 3.42 3.11 -15.16
C LEU A 42 3.93 4.48 -14.70
N ALA A 43 4.24 5.40 -15.62
CA ALA A 43 4.66 6.76 -15.26
C ALA A 43 3.56 7.51 -14.49
N ARG A 44 2.28 7.35 -14.89
CA ARG A 44 1.13 7.94 -14.19
C ARG A 44 1.04 7.43 -12.75
N VAL A 45 1.12 6.12 -12.52
CA VAL A 45 1.08 5.54 -11.18
C VAL A 45 2.26 5.99 -10.32
N GLN A 46 3.45 6.15 -10.91
CA GLN A 46 4.61 6.67 -10.15
C GLN A 46 4.42 8.13 -9.74
N ARG A 47 3.82 8.98 -10.59
CA ARG A 47 3.43 10.34 -10.20
C ARG A 47 2.41 10.33 -9.06
N MET A 48 1.36 9.49 -9.15
CA MET A 48 0.38 9.35 -8.07
C MET A 48 1.03 8.93 -6.74
N ARG A 49 1.99 8.00 -6.77
CA ARG A 49 2.75 7.59 -5.58
C ARG A 49 3.64 8.70 -5.04
N ALA A 50 4.25 9.49 -5.93
CA ALA A 50 5.11 10.60 -5.56
C ALA A 50 4.35 11.79 -4.95
N ASP A 51 3.03 11.87 -5.17
CA ASP A 51 2.13 12.89 -4.63
C ASP A 51 1.37 12.42 -3.38
N ALA A 52 1.56 11.18 -2.94
CA ALA A 52 0.85 10.61 -1.79
C ALA A 52 1.73 10.60 -0.53
N ASP A 53 1.11 10.66 0.64
CA ASP A 53 1.79 10.50 1.94
C ASP A 53 2.01 9.02 2.32
N ALA A 54 1.14 8.14 1.82
CA ALA A 54 1.20 6.70 2.05
C ALA A 54 0.76 5.86 0.83
N ILE A 55 1.35 4.67 0.69
CA ILE A 55 0.91 3.62 -0.25
C ILE A 55 0.39 2.45 0.55
N LEU A 56 -0.86 2.04 0.30
CA LEU A 56 -1.52 0.93 0.98
C LEU A 56 -1.70 -0.27 0.04
N VAL A 57 -1.32 -1.47 0.51
CA VAL A 57 -1.62 -2.75 -0.17
C VAL A 57 -2.03 -3.82 0.83
N GLY A 58 -2.65 -4.89 0.36
CA GLY A 58 -2.90 -6.08 1.18
C GLY A 58 -1.71 -7.03 1.23
N ALA A 59 -1.63 -7.84 2.28
CA ALA A 59 -0.62 -8.91 2.41
C ALA A 59 -0.63 -9.91 1.25
N GLY A 60 -1.79 -10.15 0.62
CA GLY A 60 -1.87 -10.99 -0.58
C GLY A 60 -1.00 -10.46 -1.72
N THR A 61 -1.00 -9.15 -1.96
CA THR A 61 -0.13 -8.50 -2.96
C THR A 61 1.33 -8.64 -2.56
N VAL A 62 1.67 -8.48 -1.28
CA VAL A 62 3.07 -8.63 -0.83
C VAL A 62 3.56 -10.06 -0.99
N VAL A 63 2.75 -11.06 -0.63
CA VAL A 63 3.11 -12.46 -0.76
C VAL A 63 3.23 -12.88 -2.23
N ALA A 64 2.37 -12.37 -3.11
CA ALA A 64 2.36 -12.74 -4.53
C ALA A 64 3.43 -12.00 -5.36
N ASP A 65 3.60 -10.70 -5.16
CA ASP A 65 4.44 -9.84 -6.01
C ASP A 65 5.73 -9.35 -5.33
N ASP A 66 5.81 -9.46 -4.00
CA ASP A 66 6.91 -8.98 -3.16
C ASP A 66 7.31 -7.51 -3.49
N PRO A 67 6.40 -6.54 -3.69
CA PRO A 67 6.79 -5.23 -4.20
C PRO A 67 7.67 -4.46 -3.20
N SER A 68 8.63 -3.66 -3.66
CA SER A 68 9.36 -2.75 -2.76
C SER A 68 8.52 -1.55 -2.31
N LEU A 69 7.47 -1.23 -3.09
CA LEU A 69 6.57 -0.06 -2.96
C LEU A 69 7.28 1.30 -2.93
N ARG A 70 8.51 1.37 -3.43
CA ARG A 70 9.19 2.67 -3.64
C ARG A 70 8.70 3.37 -4.90
N VAL A 71 8.85 4.68 -4.91
CA VAL A 71 8.67 5.53 -6.09
C VAL A 71 9.87 5.32 -7.02
N LYS A 72 9.57 5.02 -8.28
CA LYS A 72 10.56 5.00 -9.36
C LYS A 72 10.68 6.41 -9.92
N TRP A 73 11.54 7.22 -9.29
CA TRP A 73 11.67 8.66 -9.58
C TRP A 73 12.05 8.99 -11.02
N ASP A 74 12.76 8.09 -11.70
CA ASP A 74 13.07 8.14 -13.13
C ASP A 74 11.81 8.18 -14.02
N LEU A 75 10.69 7.62 -13.55
CA LEU A 75 9.41 7.61 -14.27
C LEU A 75 8.47 8.77 -13.90
N VAL A 76 8.81 9.56 -12.87
CA VAL A 76 7.94 10.65 -12.38
C VAL A 76 8.07 11.89 -13.27
N GLY A 77 9.26 12.16 -13.81
CA GLY A 77 9.53 13.34 -14.64
C GLY A 77 9.82 14.63 -13.84
N ARG A 78 10.23 14.50 -12.57
CA ARG A 78 10.70 15.61 -11.71
C ARG A 78 11.81 15.13 -10.77
N ALA A 79 12.47 16.06 -10.07
CA ALA A 79 13.53 15.73 -9.12
C ALA A 79 13.04 14.74 -8.04
N PRO A 80 13.90 13.79 -7.58
CA PRO A 80 13.55 12.86 -6.51
C PRO A 80 13.13 13.57 -5.23
N GLY A 81 12.06 13.09 -4.62
CA GLY A 81 11.56 13.52 -3.32
C GLY A 81 11.59 12.39 -2.29
N ARG A 82 10.76 12.52 -1.27
CA ARG A 82 10.60 11.51 -0.22
C ARG A 82 9.67 10.38 -0.69
N ASP A 83 10.03 9.13 -0.39
CA ASP A 83 9.11 7.99 -0.56
C ASP A 83 7.96 8.03 0.47
N PRO A 84 6.73 7.69 0.06
CA PRO A 84 5.58 7.61 0.95
C PRO A 84 5.71 6.47 1.98
N LEU A 85 5.00 6.59 3.10
CA LEU A 85 4.87 5.51 4.08
C LEU A 85 4.31 4.25 3.40
N ARG A 86 4.93 3.09 3.60
CA ARG A 86 4.40 1.81 3.15
C ARG A 86 3.42 1.29 4.20
N VAL A 87 2.15 1.10 3.82
CA VAL A 87 1.11 0.53 4.69
C VAL A 87 0.71 -0.84 4.14
N VAL A 88 0.80 -1.88 4.95
CA VAL A 88 0.40 -3.23 4.54
C VAL A 88 -0.68 -3.77 5.46
N LEU A 89 -1.80 -4.21 4.87
CA LEU A 89 -2.88 -4.88 5.59
C LEU A 89 -2.57 -6.36 5.75
N ASP A 90 -2.23 -6.78 6.96
CA ASP A 90 -1.94 -8.19 7.27
C ASP A 90 -2.61 -8.61 8.58
N PRO A 91 -3.93 -8.88 8.57
CA PRO A 91 -4.66 -9.22 9.78
C PRO A 91 -4.15 -10.50 10.46
N HIS A 92 -3.36 -11.34 9.79
CA HIS A 92 -2.96 -12.65 10.31
C HIS A 92 -1.44 -12.86 10.34
N GLY A 93 -0.62 -11.84 10.04
CA GLY A 93 0.83 -11.91 10.07
C GLY A 93 1.42 -12.96 9.13
N ARG A 94 1.01 -12.93 7.85
CA ARG A 94 1.42 -13.88 6.80
C ARG A 94 2.65 -13.42 6.01
N ILE A 95 3.03 -12.15 6.08
CA ILE A 95 4.14 -11.62 5.27
C ILE A 95 5.48 -12.16 5.81
N PRO A 96 6.33 -12.77 4.95
CA PRO A 96 7.65 -13.24 5.36
C PRO A 96 8.54 -12.08 5.83
N ALA A 97 9.40 -12.35 6.84
CA ALA A 97 10.36 -11.38 7.37
C ALA A 97 11.30 -10.78 6.29
N GLY A 98 11.59 -11.55 5.24
CA GLY A 98 12.46 -11.16 4.14
C GLY A 98 11.77 -10.43 2.98
N ALA A 99 10.49 -10.08 3.09
CA ALA A 99 9.78 -9.35 2.04
C ALA A 99 10.43 -7.98 1.78
N ARG A 100 10.47 -7.53 0.51
CA ARG A 100 11.10 -6.26 0.11
C ARG A 100 10.49 -5.04 0.79
N VAL A 101 9.24 -5.12 1.23
CA VAL A 101 8.60 -4.07 2.05
C VAL A 101 9.26 -3.89 3.43
N PHE A 102 10.09 -4.82 3.90
CA PHE A 102 10.79 -4.75 5.20
C PHE A 102 12.29 -4.46 5.08
N ASP A 103 12.76 -4.04 3.91
CA ASP A 103 14.17 -3.70 3.63
C ASP A 103 14.74 -2.47 4.37
N ARG A 104 13.95 -1.85 5.27
CA ARG A 104 14.29 -0.68 6.11
C ARG A 104 14.65 0.62 5.38
N THR A 105 14.53 0.65 4.06
CA THR A 105 14.87 1.85 3.26
C THR A 105 13.79 2.92 3.26
N VAL A 106 12.54 2.50 3.47
CA VAL A 106 11.36 3.36 3.57
C VAL A 106 10.58 2.90 4.81
N PRO A 107 10.00 3.82 5.62
CA PRO A 107 9.15 3.42 6.73
C PRO A 107 8.03 2.48 6.28
N THR A 108 7.77 1.44 7.07
CA THR A 108 6.72 0.45 6.78
C THR A 108 5.90 0.19 8.04
N LEU A 109 4.60 0.45 7.94
CA LEU A 109 3.61 0.16 8.96
C LEU A 109 2.76 -1.04 8.52
N VAL A 110 2.67 -2.07 9.36
CA VAL A 110 1.77 -3.20 9.13
C VAL A 110 0.52 -3.03 10.00
N ALA A 111 -0.64 -2.92 9.35
CA ALA A 111 -1.92 -2.96 10.03
C ALA A 111 -2.30 -4.42 10.28
N THR A 112 -2.35 -4.81 11.54
CA THR A 112 -2.69 -6.16 11.97
C THR A 112 -4.03 -6.17 12.69
N SER A 113 -4.60 -7.36 12.84
CA SER A 113 -5.59 -7.62 13.88
C SER A 113 -4.88 -7.88 15.22
N ALA A 114 -5.62 -7.88 16.32
CA ALA A 114 -5.11 -8.21 17.64
C ALA A 114 -4.57 -9.66 17.65
N GLU A 115 -5.30 -10.59 17.02
CA GLU A 115 -4.92 -12.00 16.88
C GLU A 115 -3.66 -12.19 16.01
N GLY A 116 -3.49 -11.36 14.99
CA GLY A 116 -2.37 -11.46 14.04
C GLY A 116 -1.07 -10.81 14.52
N ARG A 117 -1.14 -9.85 15.44
CA ARG A 117 0.02 -9.04 15.84
C ARG A 117 1.20 -9.88 16.33
N GLY A 118 0.92 -10.91 17.13
CA GLY A 118 1.95 -11.79 17.71
C GLY A 118 2.72 -12.64 16.69
N ARG A 119 2.24 -12.73 15.44
CA ARG A 119 2.91 -13.46 14.35
C ARG A 119 3.89 -12.59 13.57
N MET A 120 3.87 -11.28 13.79
CA MET A 120 4.78 -10.37 13.10
C MET A 120 6.22 -10.55 13.56
N SER A 121 7.14 -10.44 12.62
CA SER A 121 8.57 -10.50 12.91
C SER A 121 9.00 -9.34 13.78
N ALA A 122 9.96 -9.58 14.68
CA ALA A 122 10.52 -8.56 15.54
C ALA A 122 11.10 -7.39 14.72
N GLY A 123 10.83 -6.16 15.17
CA GLY A 123 11.30 -4.94 14.49
C GLY A 123 10.43 -4.45 13.33
N VAL A 124 9.35 -5.16 12.99
CA VAL A 124 8.31 -4.61 12.09
C VAL A 124 7.39 -3.67 12.89
N GLU A 125 7.26 -2.43 12.43
CA GLU A 125 6.30 -1.50 13.03
C GLU A 125 4.87 -1.96 12.74
N THR A 126 4.04 -2.05 13.78
CA THR A 126 2.67 -2.55 13.68
C THR A 126 1.68 -1.57 14.31
N VAL A 127 0.47 -1.54 13.75
CA VAL A 127 -0.71 -0.95 14.38
C VAL A 127 -1.81 -2.00 14.44
N VAL A 128 -2.42 -2.17 15.62
CA VAL A 128 -3.60 -3.02 15.76
C VAL A 128 -4.81 -2.22 15.32
N ALA A 129 -5.47 -2.67 14.27
CA ALA A 129 -6.63 -2.01 13.66
C ALA A 129 -7.81 -2.98 13.58
N GLY A 130 -8.08 -3.78 14.61
CA GLY A 130 -9.21 -4.71 14.67
C GLY A 130 -8.88 -6.00 15.43
N GLU A 131 -9.85 -6.91 15.58
CA GLU A 131 -9.71 -8.13 16.39
C GLU A 131 -9.30 -9.36 15.56
N GLY A 132 -10.12 -9.75 14.57
CA GLY A 132 -9.83 -10.82 13.60
C GLY A 132 -9.70 -10.35 12.15
N SER A 133 -10.11 -9.11 11.86
CA SER A 133 -10.01 -8.45 10.56
C SER A 133 -9.50 -7.01 10.74
N ILE A 134 -9.30 -6.28 9.64
CA ILE A 134 -8.93 -4.86 9.69
C ILE A 134 -10.21 -4.00 9.63
N ASP A 135 -10.39 -3.20 10.67
CA ASP A 135 -11.26 -2.03 10.77
C ASP A 135 -10.53 -0.84 10.12
N LEU A 136 -11.02 -0.42 8.95
CA LEU A 136 -10.42 0.66 8.17
C LEU A 136 -10.57 2.03 8.84
N ASP A 137 -11.63 2.27 9.61
CA ASP A 137 -11.83 3.56 10.27
C ASP A 137 -10.79 3.74 11.39
N ARG A 138 -10.50 2.67 12.15
CA ARG A 138 -9.38 2.66 13.11
C ARG A 138 -8.04 2.87 12.43
N LEU A 139 -7.80 2.20 11.30
CA LEU A 139 -6.56 2.40 10.54
C LEU A 139 -6.42 3.84 10.04
N PHE A 140 -7.48 4.42 9.46
CA PHE A 140 -7.47 5.79 8.97
C PHE A 140 -7.31 6.83 10.07
N ALA A 141 -7.85 6.58 11.28
CA ALA A 141 -7.54 7.40 12.45
C ALA A 141 -6.04 7.32 12.81
N ALA A 142 -5.48 6.12 12.90
CA ALA A 142 -4.07 5.92 13.23
C ALA A 142 -3.08 6.46 12.18
N LEU A 143 -3.51 6.52 10.91
CA LEU A 143 -2.75 7.16 9.82
C LEU A 143 -2.81 8.69 9.93
N ARG A 144 -3.97 9.27 10.25
CA ARG A 144 -4.06 10.72 10.52
C ARG A 144 -3.16 11.17 11.66
N ASP A 145 -3.12 10.41 12.75
CA ASP A 145 -2.25 10.72 13.89
C ASP A 145 -0.75 10.71 13.51
N ARG A 146 -0.41 10.10 12.36
CA ARG A 146 0.95 10.09 11.77
C ARG A 146 1.18 11.19 10.72
N GLY A 147 0.19 12.04 10.47
CA GLY A 147 0.25 13.09 9.46
C GLY A 147 -0.01 12.60 8.03
N VAL A 148 -0.69 11.46 7.86
CA VAL A 148 -1.20 10.96 6.56
C VAL A 148 -2.64 11.42 6.35
#